data_AF-A0A7X1CZ99-F1
#
_entry.id   AF-A0A7X1CZ99-F1
#
_cell.length_a   1.000
_cell.length_b   1.000
_cell.length_c   1.000
_cell.angle_alpha   90.00
_cell.angle_beta   90.00
_cell.angle_gamma   90.00
#
_symmetry.space_group_name_H-M   'P 1'
#
loop_
_entity.id
_entity.type
_entity.pdbx_description
1 polymer ?
#
loop_
_entity_poly.entity_id
_entity_poly.type
_entity_poly.pdbx_seq_one_letter_code
_entity_poly.pdbx_strand_id
1 'polypeptide(L)'
;MLTKKQLIQEKSGQLTEAQQAYIKTVEWVVASDKNIAEHDKEEALLKAIERLLNAKDAAPEETLGMDATTYARQLTHKLPDVTQTNQIPLFVFIGTLIMSAFLVVMGIIHFINKEHVFYVGTFVVSILLVFICIVCMLVGGYILWKHYTVTAAKSIAAYFLIGSGILIMYVFVLVFLLMILPNFGKVISSGALIELILGVAGFITATIIWRKI
;
A
#
# COMPACT_ATOMS: atom_id res chain seq x y z
N MET A 1 -8.54 6.17 -26.67
CA MET A 1 -7.24 5.50 -26.40
C MET A 1 -7.55 4.04 -26.12
N LEU A 2 -7.12 3.12 -26.98
CA LEU A 2 -7.28 1.68 -26.78
C LEU A 2 -6.39 1.22 -25.62
N THR A 3 -6.90 0.36 -24.76
CA THR A 3 -6.11 -0.23 -23.65
C THR A 3 -5.09 -1.20 -24.24
N LYS A 4 -3.88 -1.33 -23.67
CA LYS A 4 -2.82 -2.24 -24.18
C LYS A 4 -3.31 -3.68 -24.38
N LYS A 5 -4.19 -4.18 -23.50
CA LYS A 5 -4.87 -5.48 -23.66
C LYS A 5 -5.73 -5.59 -24.93
N GLN A 6 -6.44 -4.53 -25.31
CA GLN A 6 -7.24 -4.51 -26.53
C GLN A 6 -6.35 -4.50 -27.78
N LEU A 7 -5.20 -3.82 -27.71
CA LEU A 7 -4.21 -3.80 -28.79
C LEU A 7 -3.56 -5.17 -29.00
N ILE A 8 -3.25 -5.89 -27.91
CA ILE A 8 -2.75 -7.26 -27.94
C ILE A 8 -3.78 -8.19 -28.60
N GLN A 9 -5.05 -8.07 -28.23
CA GLN A 9 -6.12 -8.92 -28.77
C GLN A 9 -6.38 -8.66 -30.27
N GLU A 10 -6.39 -7.38 -30.68
CA GLU A 10 -6.55 -6.97 -32.07
C GLU A 10 -5.38 -7.43 -32.95
N LYS A 11 -4.13 -7.26 -32.47
CA LYS A 11 -2.93 -7.70 -33.19
C LYS A 11 -2.75 -9.22 -33.18
N SER A 12 -3.18 -9.90 -32.13
CA SER A 12 -3.14 -11.37 -32.07
C SER A 12 -4.12 -12.02 -33.05
N GLY A 13 -5.20 -11.32 -33.42
CA GLY A 13 -6.14 -11.77 -34.44
C GLY A 13 -5.61 -11.66 -35.88
N GLN A 14 -4.47 -10.99 -36.10
CA GLN A 14 -3.84 -10.85 -37.41
C GLN A 14 -2.70 -11.88 -37.64
N LEU A 15 -2.41 -12.72 -36.64
CA LEU A 15 -1.38 -13.76 -36.69
C LEU A 15 -1.90 -15.02 -37.41
N THR A 16 -0.99 -15.82 -37.96
CA THR A 16 -1.32 -17.16 -38.46
C THR A 16 -1.64 -18.12 -37.30
N GLU A 17 -2.37 -19.22 -37.55
CA GLU A 17 -2.74 -20.20 -36.52
C GLU A 17 -1.53 -20.71 -35.71
N ALA A 18 -0.40 -20.95 -36.37
CA ALA A 18 0.84 -21.40 -35.75
C ALA A 18 1.46 -20.33 -34.83
N GLN A 19 1.46 -19.06 -35.26
CA GLN A 19 1.95 -17.94 -34.45
C GLN A 19 1.04 -17.64 -33.26
N GLN A 20 -0.27 -17.82 -33.43
CA GLN A 20 -1.24 -17.63 -32.37
C GLN A 20 -1.09 -18.69 -31.26
N ALA A 21 -0.87 -19.96 -31.64
CA ALA A 21 -0.56 -21.02 -30.68
C ALA A 21 0.74 -20.75 -29.90
N TYR A 22 1.77 -20.24 -30.60
CA TYR A 22 3.04 -19.87 -29.98
C TYR A 22 2.87 -18.73 -28.95
N ILE A 23 2.19 -17.64 -29.34
CA ILE A 23 1.96 -16.48 -28.45
C ILE A 23 1.10 -16.86 -27.24
N LYS A 24 0.11 -17.73 -27.41
CA LYS A 24 -0.73 -18.20 -26.30
C LYS A 24 0.07 -18.95 -25.25
N THR A 25 1.06 -19.75 -25.68
CA THR A 25 2.00 -20.41 -24.78
C THR A 25 2.90 -19.41 -24.06
N VAL A 26 3.40 -18.40 -24.79
CA VAL A 26 4.21 -17.32 -24.19
C VAL A 26 3.41 -16.55 -23.15
N GLU A 27 2.17 -16.19 -23.46
CA GLU A 27 1.25 -15.51 -22.54
C GLU A 27 1.05 -16.32 -21.26
N TRP A 28 0.80 -17.62 -21.38
CA TRP A 28 0.57 -18.49 -20.22
C TRP A 28 1.80 -18.57 -19.30
N VAL A 29 2.99 -18.68 -19.88
CA VAL A 29 4.25 -18.74 -19.10
C VAL A 29 4.55 -17.40 -18.44
N VAL A 30 4.39 -16.28 -19.16
CA VAL A 30 4.62 -14.93 -18.61
C VAL A 30 3.57 -14.56 -17.55
N ALA A 31 2.32 -14.99 -17.72
CA ALA A 31 1.26 -14.82 -16.73
C ALA A 31 1.52 -15.61 -15.44
N SER A 32 2.20 -16.75 -15.54
CA SER A 32 2.54 -17.59 -14.39
C SER A 32 3.59 -16.96 -13.46
N ASP A 33 4.37 -16.01 -13.96
CA ASP A 33 5.38 -15.31 -13.16
C ASP A 33 4.77 -14.17 -12.33
N LYS A 34 4.70 -14.32 -11.01
CA LYS A 34 4.11 -13.31 -10.11
C LYS A 34 5.05 -12.17 -9.77
N ASN A 35 6.32 -12.29 -10.14
CA ASN A 35 7.38 -11.37 -9.76
C ASN A 35 7.58 -10.26 -10.79
N ILE A 36 6.66 -10.10 -11.75
CA ILE A 36 6.79 -9.09 -12.81
C ILE A 36 5.53 -8.24 -12.87
N ALA A 37 5.69 -6.94 -13.05
CA ALA A 37 4.58 -6.01 -13.15
C ALA A 37 3.76 -6.29 -14.41
N GLU A 38 2.43 -6.33 -14.27
CA GLU A 38 1.50 -6.61 -15.37
C GLU A 38 1.71 -5.68 -16.58
N HIS A 39 2.01 -4.40 -16.34
CA HIS A 39 2.30 -3.43 -17.39
C HIS A 39 3.50 -3.84 -18.26
N ASP A 40 4.54 -4.37 -17.62
CA ASP A 40 5.80 -4.70 -18.28
C ASP A 40 5.68 -6.04 -19.03
N LYS A 41 4.88 -6.97 -18.49
CA LYS A 41 4.45 -8.18 -19.19
C LYS A 41 3.67 -7.84 -20.47
N GLU A 42 2.69 -6.94 -20.38
CA GLU A 42 1.88 -6.51 -21.53
C GLU A 42 2.73 -5.84 -22.61
N GLU A 43 3.70 -4.99 -22.24
CA GLU A 43 4.58 -4.35 -23.22
C GLU A 43 5.52 -5.34 -23.91
N ALA A 44 6.07 -6.28 -23.15
CA ALA A 44 6.95 -7.31 -23.69
C ALA A 44 6.21 -8.27 -24.63
N LEU A 45 4.98 -8.64 -24.29
CA LEU A 45 4.11 -9.48 -25.11
C LEU A 45 3.67 -8.76 -26.39
N LEU A 46 3.36 -7.46 -26.31
CA LEU A 46 3.03 -6.64 -27.48
C LEU A 46 4.21 -6.57 -28.46
N LYS A 47 5.44 -6.35 -27.97
CA LYS A 47 6.66 -6.35 -28.80
C LYS A 47 6.91 -7.71 -29.47
N ALA A 48 6.59 -8.81 -28.79
CA ALA A 48 6.71 -10.15 -29.35
C ALA A 48 5.70 -10.36 -30.51
N ILE A 49 4.45 -9.96 -30.31
CA ILE A 49 3.41 -10.02 -31.34
C ILE A 49 3.76 -9.14 -32.55
N GLU A 50 4.27 -7.92 -32.33
CA GLU A 50 4.69 -7.03 -33.41
C GLU A 50 5.83 -7.62 -34.25
N ARG A 51 6.79 -8.32 -33.61
CA ARG A 51 7.86 -9.02 -34.33
C ARG A 51 7.35 -10.17 -35.19
N LEU A 52 6.39 -10.95 -34.69
CA LEU A 52 5.76 -12.03 -35.45
C LEU A 52 4.92 -11.50 -36.62
N LEU A 53 4.15 -10.42 -36.40
CA LEU A 53 3.39 -9.77 -37.46
C LEU A 53 4.28 -9.19 -38.57
N ASN A 54 5.45 -8.66 -38.21
CA ASN A 54 6.43 -8.17 -39.20
C ASN A 54 7.06 -9.29 -40.02
N ALA A 55 7.05 -10.53 -39.52
CA ALA A 55 7.66 -11.68 -40.17
C ALA A 55 6.72 -12.46 -41.10
N LYS A 56 5.42 -12.07 -41.18
CA LYS A 56 4.28 -12.52 -42.02
C LYS A 56 4.15 -14.00 -42.44
N ASP A 57 5.23 -14.66 -42.86
CA ASP A 57 5.25 -16.03 -43.40
C ASP A 57 6.32 -16.95 -42.74
N ALA A 58 7.13 -16.44 -41.81
CA ALA A 58 8.14 -17.27 -41.13
C ALA A 58 7.56 -18.04 -39.93
N ALA A 59 8.11 -19.23 -39.68
CA ALA A 59 7.76 -20.00 -38.50
C ALA A 59 8.03 -19.18 -37.23
N PRO A 60 7.19 -19.28 -36.18
CA PRO A 60 7.37 -18.51 -34.94
C PRO A 60 8.74 -18.76 -34.30
N GLU A 61 9.20 -20.00 -34.39
CA GLU A 61 10.49 -20.49 -33.90
C GLU A 61 11.67 -19.96 -34.72
N GLU A 62 11.51 -19.77 -36.03
CA GLU A 62 12.52 -19.14 -36.89
C GLU A 62 12.59 -17.62 -36.68
N THR A 63 11.44 -17.00 -36.42
CA THR A 63 11.34 -15.54 -36.22
C THR A 63 11.89 -15.10 -34.87
N LEU A 64 11.59 -15.87 -33.82
CA LEU A 64 12.00 -15.57 -32.45
C LEU A 64 13.26 -16.35 -32.03
N GLY A 65 13.68 -17.33 -32.83
CA GLY A 65 14.92 -18.09 -32.69
C GLY A 65 14.92 -19.13 -31.56
N MET A 66 13.77 -19.43 -30.97
CA MET A 66 13.65 -20.31 -29.80
C MET A 66 12.20 -20.79 -29.59
N ASP A 67 12.04 -21.87 -28.83
CA ASP A 67 10.73 -22.40 -28.43
C ASP A 67 9.96 -21.41 -27.53
N ALA A 68 8.62 -21.46 -27.58
CA ALA A 68 7.72 -20.55 -26.87
C ALA A 68 8.01 -20.48 -25.37
N THR A 69 8.30 -21.63 -24.74
CA THR A 69 8.57 -21.68 -23.30
C THR A 69 9.91 -21.05 -22.95
N THR A 70 10.91 -21.24 -23.81
CA THR A 70 12.25 -20.68 -23.62
C THR A 70 12.26 -19.18 -23.84
N TYR A 71 11.56 -18.72 -24.89
CA TYR A 71 11.37 -17.30 -25.16
C TYR A 71 10.66 -16.59 -24.00
N ALA A 72 9.57 -17.18 -23.50
CA ALA A 72 8.83 -16.63 -22.37
C ALA A 72 9.69 -16.52 -21.11
N ARG A 73 10.47 -17.56 -20.79
CA ARG A 73 11.37 -17.56 -19.63
C ARG A 73 12.51 -16.55 -19.78
N GLN A 74 13.01 -16.32 -20.99
CA GLN A 74 14.00 -15.26 -21.23
C GLN A 74 13.37 -13.86 -21.11
N LEU A 75 12.12 -13.73 -21.53
CA LEU A 75 11.35 -12.49 -21.42
C LEU A 75 11.15 -12.13 -19.95
N THR A 76 10.72 -13.09 -19.12
CA THR A 76 10.53 -12.86 -17.68
C THR A 76 11.83 -12.47 -16.99
N HIS A 77 12.96 -13.10 -17.34
CA HIS A 77 14.25 -12.81 -16.73
C HIS A 77 14.87 -11.44 -17.10
N LYS A 78 14.38 -10.82 -18.18
CA LYS A 78 14.81 -9.48 -18.63
C LYS A 78 13.96 -8.35 -18.08
N LEU A 79 12.79 -8.66 -17.54
CA LEU A 79 11.89 -7.65 -16.99
C LEU A 79 12.31 -7.32 -15.55
N PRO A 80 12.18 -6.05 -15.14
CA PRO A 80 12.45 -5.67 -13.77
C PRO A 80 11.51 -6.45 -12.86
N ASP A 81 12.10 -7.14 -11.89
CA ASP A 81 11.35 -7.80 -10.83
C ASP A 81 10.57 -6.72 -10.07
N VAL A 82 9.31 -6.99 -9.72
CA VAL A 82 8.59 -6.09 -8.82
C VAL A 82 9.29 -6.24 -7.48
N THR A 83 10.26 -5.36 -7.22
CA THR A 83 10.79 -5.17 -5.87
C THR A 83 9.56 -5.07 -4.99
N GLN A 84 9.33 -6.10 -4.16
CA GLN A 84 8.28 -6.06 -3.17
C GLN A 84 8.64 -4.90 -2.25
N THR A 85 8.11 -3.72 -2.57
CA THR A 85 8.15 -2.57 -1.68
C THR A 85 7.40 -3.05 -0.46
N ASN A 86 8.11 -3.55 0.54
CA ASN A 86 7.54 -4.03 1.78
C ASN A 86 6.72 -2.85 2.32
N GLN A 87 5.40 -2.98 2.27
CA GLN A 87 4.49 -1.93 2.71
C GLN A 87 4.40 -1.87 4.24
N ILE A 88 4.89 -2.93 4.91
CA ILE A 88 4.98 -3.07 6.36
C ILE A 88 5.70 -1.89 7.02
N PRO A 89 6.94 -1.50 6.65
CA PRO A 89 7.61 -0.36 7.27
C PRO A 89 6.86 0.97 7.05
N LEU A 90 6.14 1.15 5.94
CA LEU A 90 5.34 2.36 5.69
C LEU A 90 4.13 2.45 6.63
N PHE A 91 3.44 1.34 6.89
CA PHE A 91 2.36 1.30 7.88
C PHE A 91 2.85 1.51 9.32
N VAL A 92 4.01 0.92 9.67
CA VAL A 92 4.63 1.13 10.98
C VAL A 92 5.07 2.58 11.16
N PHE A 93 5.61 3.21 10.11
CA PHE A 93 5.97 4.62 10.11
C PHE A 93 4.77 5.54 10.37
N ILE A 94 3.68 5.35 9.63
CA ILE A 94 2.44 6.14 9.79
C ILE A 94 1.85 5.96 11.20
N GLY A 95 1.77 4.72 11.68
CA GLY A 95 1.28 4.44 13.03
C GLY A 95 2.11 5.11 14.12
N THR A 96 3.44 5.06 14.00
CA THR A 96 4.36 5.69 14.95
C THR A 96 4.22 7.22 14.95
N LEU A 97 4.06 7.82 13.77
CA LEU A 97 3.83 9.26 13.63
C LEU A 97 2.55 9.73 14.32
N ILE A 98 1.44 9.03 14.10
CA ILE A 98 0.15 9.37 14.70
C ILE A 98 0.21 9.23 16.23
N MET A 99 0.83 8.15 16.73
CA MET A 99 1.04 7.95 18.17
C MET A 99 1.86 9.08 18.80
N SER A 100 2.96 9.45 18.14
CA SER A 100 3.86 10.50 18.62
C SER A 100 3.19 11.86 18.65
N ALA A 101 2.43 12.19 17.60
CA ALA A 101 1.65 13.42 17.54
C ALA A 101 0.60 13.49 18.65
N PHE A 102 -0.12 12.39 18.92
CA PHE A 102 -1.10 12.33 20.00
C PHE A 102 -0.47 12.58 21.38
N LEU A 103 0.66 11.92 21.67
CA LEU A 103 1.38 12.08 22.93
C LEU A 103 1.90 13.51 23.14
N VAL A 104 2.40 14.15 22.07
CA VAL A 104 2.82 15.55 22.13
C VAL A 104 1.65 16.49 22.40
N VAL A 105 0.52 16.31 21.70
CA VAL A 105 -0.68 17.15 21.88
C VAL A 105 -1.26 16.99 23.29
N MET A 106 -1.40 15.77 23.78
CA MET A 106 -1.87 15.51 25.15
C MET A 106 -0.89 16.05 26.19
N GLY A 107 0.42 15.85 25.99
CA GLY A 107 1.44 16.41 26.86
C GLY A 107 1.38 17.94 26.94
N ILE A 108 1.16 18.64 25.81
CA ILE A 108 0.99 20.10 25.78
C ILE A 108 -0.28 20.53 26.53
N ILE A 109 -1.41 19.85 26.30
CA ILE A 109 -2.69 20.16 26.98
C ILE A 109 -2.54 19.98 28.50
N HIS A 110 -1.96 18.87 28.95
CA HIS A 110 -1.70 18.61 30.37
C HIS A 110 -0.63 19.52 30.97
N PHE A 111 0.31 20.05 30.18
CA PHE A 111 1.29 21.02 30.64
C PHE A 111 0.66 22.42 30.86
N ILE A 112 -0.34 22.79 30.06
CA ILE A 112 -1.04 24.08 30.15
C ILE A 112 -2.11 24.06 31.26
N ASN A 113 -2.81 22.95 31.47
CA ASN A 113 -3.74 22.80 32.59
C ASN A 113 -2.96 22.64 33.91
N LYS A 114 -2.92 23.71 34.71
CA LYS A 114 -2.21 23.81 36.01
C LYS A 114 -2.67 22.84 37.11
N GLU A 115 -3.66 21.99 36.85
CA GLU A 115 -4.04 20.90 37.74
C GLU A 115 -3.12 19.72 37.44
N HIS A 116 -1.99 19.66 38.17
CA HIS A 116 -0.97 18.60 38.07
C HIS A 116 -1.47 17.23 38.58
N VAL A 117 -2.72 16.87 38.36
CA VAL A 117 -3.30 15.60 38.81
C VAL A 117 -3.52 14.70 37.61
N PHE A 118 -2.56 13.78 37.44
CA PHE A 118 -2.54 12.82 36.35
C PHE A 118 -3.05 11.46 36.83
N TYR A 119 -4.10 10.94 36.20
CA TYR A 119 -4.66 9.62 36.51
C TYR A 119 -4.01 8.56 35.64
N VAL A 120 -3.10 7.77 36.23
CA VAL A 120 -2.34 6.74 35.49
C VAL A 120 -3.24 5.70 34.82
N GLY A 121 -4.38 5.36 35.43
CA GLY A 121 -5.33 4.40 34.87
C GLY A 121 -6.00 4.95 33.60
N THR A 122 -6.49 6.19 33.65
CA THR A 122 -7.03 6.91 32.49
C THR A 122 -6.00 6.99 31.37
N PHE A 123 -4.74 7.33 31.67
CA PHE A 123 -3.67 7.43 30.67
C PHE A 123 -3.39 6.10 29.94
N VAL A 124 -3.25 5.00 30.70
CA VAL A 124 -3.00 3.68 30.10
C VAL A 124 -4.16 3.25 29.22
N VAL A 125 -5.40 3.48 29.67
CA VAL A 125 -6.59 3.18 28.87
C VAL A 125 -6.65 4.07 27.63
N SER A 126 -6.31 5.36 27.73
CA SER A 126 -6.23 6.26 26.59
C SER A 126 -5.21 5.80 25.55
N ILE A 127 -3.99 5.43 25.97
CA ILE A 127 -2.97 4.87 25.04
C ILE A 127 -3.50 3.61 24.36
N LEU A 128 -4.07 2.69 25.14
CA LEU A 128 -4.57 1.43 24.62
C LEU A 128 -5.72 1.65 23.62
N LEU A 129 -6.60 2.60 23.89
CA LEU A 129 -7.71 2.96 23.01
C LEU A 129 -7.20 3.59 21.72
N VAL A 130 -6.23 4.51 21.80
CA VAL A 130 -5.62 5.11 20.61
C VAL A 130 -4.86 4.04 19.79
N PHE A 131 -4.18 3.11 20.46
CA PHE A 131 -3.53 1.98 19.79
C PHE A 131 -4.55 1.11 19.03
N ILE A 132 -5.68 0.77 19.67
CA ILE A 132 -6.78 0.05 19.00
C ILE A 132 -7.30 0.85 17.81
N CYS A 133 -7.50 2.16 17.94
CA CYS A 133 -7.95 3.01 16.84
C CYS A 133 -6.94 3.03 15.67
N ILE A 134 -5.64 3.07 15.95
CA ILE A 134 -4.59 3.01 14.92
C ILE A 134 -4.63 1.65 14.21
N VAL A 135 -4.71 0.54 14.96
CA VAL A 135 -4.83 -0.80 14.36
C VAL A 135 -6.08 -0.91 13.49
N CYS A 136 -7.22 -0.42 13.97
CA CYS A 136 -8.47 -0.40 13.20
C CYS A 136 -8.37 0.50 11.94
N MET A 137 -7.70 1.65 12.01
CA MET A 137 -7.41 2.48 10.84
C MET A 137 -6.51 1.76 9.83
N LEU A 138 -5.45 1.08 10.29
CA LEU A 138 -4.53 0.36 9.42
C LEU A 138 -5.23 -0.82 8.72
N VAL A 139 -5.99 -1.61 9.47
CA VAL A 139 -6.76 -2.74 8.93
C VAL A 139 -7.87 -2.25 8.00
N GLY A 140 -8.63 -1.23 8.40
CA GLY A 140 -9.68 -0.63 7.58
C GLY A 140 -9.14 0.00 6.30
N GLY A 141 -8.02 0.73 6.40
CA GLY A 141 -7.31 1.30 5.27
C GLY A 141 -6.77 0.24 4.32
N TYR A 142 -6.22 -0.86 4.84
CA TYR A 142 -5.77 -1.99 4.04
C TYR A 142 -6.92 -2.69 3.30
N ILE A 143 -8.06 -2.91 3.97
CA ILE A 143 -9.26 -3.49 3.36
C ILE A 143 -9.82 -2.56 2.26
N LEU A 144 -9.92 -1.26 2.55
CA LEU A 144 -10.36 -0.27 1.57
C LEU A 144 -9.42 -0.23 0.37
N TRP A 145 -8.11 -0.22 0.61
CA TRP A 145 -7.11 -0.26 -0.45
C TRP A 145 -7.33 -1.48 -1.34
N LYS A 146 -7.44 -2.68 -0.74
CA LYS A 146 -7.62 -3.92 -1.50
C LYS A 146 -8.92 -3.93 -2.30
N HIS A 147 -10.02 -3.42 -1.75
CA HIS A 147 -11.30 -3.37 -2.46
C HIS A 147 -11.35 -2.31 -3.56
N TYR A 148 -10.80 -1.11 -3.33
CA TYR A 148 -10.86 0.00 -4.29
C TYR A 148 -9.79 -0.04 -5.37
N THR A 149 -8.67 -0.77 -5.16
CA THR A 149 -7.72 -1.04 -6.25
C THR A 149 -8.35 -1.88 -7.37
N VAL A 150 -9.42 -2.62 -7.07
CA VAL A 150 -10.13 -3.49 -8.03
C VAL A 150 -11.24 -2.74 -8.78
N THR A 151 -11.79 -1.66 -8.21
CA THR A 151 -12.82 -0.84 -8.85
C THR A 151 -12.19 0.34 -9.58
N ALA A 152 -12.25 0.32 -10.91
CA ALA A 152 -11.68 1.28 -11.85
C ALA A 152 -12.24 2.72 -11.79
N ALA A 153 -12.48 3.29 -10.61
CA ALA A 153 -12.93 4.66 -10.41
C ALA A 153 -11.72 5.59 -10.16
N LYS A 154 -11.20 6.15 -11.25
CA LYS A 154 -10.00 7.00 -11.36
C LYS A 154 -10.09 8.40 -10.71
N SER A 155 -10.95 8.60 -9.71
CA SER A 155 -11.08 9.91 -9.06
C SER A 155 -10.30 9.97 -7.75
N ILE A 156 -9.15 10.63 -7.78
CA ILE A 156 -8.34 10.91 -6.58
C ILE A 156 -9.15 11.63 -5.49
N ALA A 157 -10.16 12.39 -5.91
CA ALA A 157 -11.08 13.08 -5.02
C ALA A 157 -11.98 12.11 -4.23
N ALA A 158 -12.44 11.01 -4.83
CA ALA A 158 -13.24 10.01 -4.12
C ALA A 158 -12.42 9.29 -3.04
N TYR A 159 -11.16 8.96 -3.34
CA TYR A 159 -10.21 8.42 -2.36
C TYR A 159 -9.95 9.39 -1.22
N PHE A 160 -9.73 10.67 -1.53
CA PHE A 160 -9.51 11.69 -0.52
C PHE A 160 -10.74 11.88 0.38
N LEU A 161 -11.94 11.92 -0.19
CA LEU A 161 -13.19 12.17 0.54
C LEU A 161 -13.59 10.99 1.44
N ILE A 162 -13.44 9.75 0.95
CA ILE A 162 -13.69 8.54 1.75
C ILE A 162 -12.61 8.38 2.82
N GLY A 163 -11.33 8.58 2.47
CA GLY A 163 -10.22 8.53 3.42
C GLY A 163 -10.34 9.60 4.52
N SER A 164 -10.67 10.83 4.16
CA SER A 164 -10.90 11.92 5.11
C SER A 164 -12.14 11.68 5.96
N GLY A 165 -13.21 11.12 5.39
CA GLY A 165 -14.44 10.81 6.13
C GLY A 165 -14.22 9.75 7.20
N ILE A 166 -13.48 8.68 6.86
CA ILE A 166 -13.08 7.64 7.82
C ILE A 166 -12.19 8.25 8.91
N LEU A 167 -11.19 9.05 8.52
CA LEU A 167 -10.30 9.71 9.48
C LEU A 167 -11.07 10.60 10.46
N ILE A 168 -11.98 11.43 9.96
CA ILE A 168 -12.82 12.32 10.78
C ILE A 168 -13.72 11.51 11.71
N MET A 169 -14.34 10.44 11.22
CA MET A 169 -15.17 9.55 12.04
C MET A 169 -14.35 8.93 13.18
N TYR A 170 -13.14 8.45 12.92
CA TYR A 170 -12.27 7.88 13.96
C TYR A 170 -11.81 8.92 14.98
N VAL A 171 -11.41 10.11 14.53
CA VAL A 171 -11.04 11.21 15.44
C VAL A 171 -12.23 11.58 16.32
N PHE A 172 -13.43 11.63 15.74
CA PHE A 172 -14.66 11.91 16.49
C PHE A 172 -14.96 10.84 17.53
N VAL A 173 -14.89 9.55 17.16
CA VAL A 173 -15.09 8.42 18.08
C VAL A 173 -14.05 8.44 19.20
N LEU A 174 -12.79 8.75 18.89
CA LEU A 174 -11.71 8.81 19.86
C LEU A 174 -11.90 9.96 20.86
N VAL A 175 -12.24 11.16 20.38
CA VAL A 175 -12.56 12.31 21.25
C VAL A 175 -13.78 12.00 22.13
N PHE A 176 -14.81 11.40 21.55
CA PHE A 176 -16.04 11.03 22.27
C PHE A 176 -15.77 9.98 23.36
N LEU A 177 -14.98 8.95 23.06
CA LEU A 177 -14.58 7.93 24.04
C LEU A 177 -13.71 8.50 25.15
N LEU A 178 -12.78 9.40 24.83
CA LEU A 178 -11.96 10.08 25.84
C LEU A 178 -12.79 11.03 26.72
N MET A 179 -13.84 11.65 26.18
CA MET A 179 -14.72 12.54 26.95
C MET A 179 -15.61 11.78 27.95
N ILE A 180 -15.99 10.54 27.64
CA ILE A 180 -16.83 9.71 28.51
C ILE A 180 -16.01 8.98 29.58
N LEU A 181 -14.69 8.85 29.40
CA LEU A 181 -13.85 8.09 30.31
C LEU A 181 -13.73 8.78 31.68
N PRO A 182 -14.20 8.18 32.79
CA PRO A 182 -13.98 8.77 34.10
C PRO A 182 -12.48 8.83 34.46
N ASN A 183 -12.13 9.75 35.35
CA ASN A 183 -10.77 9.84 35.90
C ASN A 183 -10.55 8.73 36.93
N PHE A 184 -9.67 7.77 36.63
CA PHE A 184 -9.41 6.64 37.54
C PHE A 184 -7.94 6.18 37.53
N GLY A 185 -7.51 5.65 38.68
CA GLY A 185 -6.13 5.20 38.91
C GLY A 185 -5.35 6.12 39.84
N LYS A 186 -4.09 5.75 40.11
CA LYS A 186 -3.21 6.48 41.02
C LYS A 186 -2.87 7.86 40.46
N VAL A 187 -2.96 8.89 41.30
CA VAL A 187 -2.64 10.26 40.93
C VAL A 187 -1.14 10.49 41.05
N ILE A 188 -0.50 10.97 39.98
CA ILE A 188 0.94 11.33 39.98
C ILE A 188 1.08 12.81 39.59
N SER A 189 1.92 13.55 40.33
CA SER A 189 2.05 15.01 40.19
C SER A 189 2.95 15.48 39.03
N SER A 190 3.34 14.62 38.07
CA SER A 190 4.33 14.96 37.03
C SER A 190 4.16 14.18 35.72
N GLY A 191 2.92 13.82 35.35
CA GLY A 191 2.64 13.03 34.15
C GLY A 191 2.95 13.74 32.83
N ALA A 192 2.69 15.05 32.74
CA ALA A 192 2.80 15.81 31.49
C ALA A 192 4.21 15.81 30.86
N LEU A 193 5.25 15.83 31.68
CA LEU A 193 6.64 15.74 31.21
C LEU A 193 6.95 14.36 30.60
N ILE A 194 6.40 13.29 31.19
CA ILE A 194 6.61 11.92 30.72
C ILE A 194 5.94 11.72 29.35
N GLU A 195 4.72 12.23 29.18
CA GLU A 195 3.99 12.18 27.89
C GLU A 195 4.74 12.92 26.78
N LEU A 196 5.25 14.12 27.09
CA LEU A 196 6.00 14.93 26.13
C LEU A 196 7.31 14.25 25.73
N ILE A 197 8.05 13.69 26.69
CA ILE A 197 9.29 12.94 26.42
C ILE A 197 9.00 11.70 25.56
N LEU A 198 7.94 10.94 25.87
CA LEU A 198 7.52 9.78 25.08
C LEU A 198 7.11 10.17 23.65
N GLY A 199 6.38 11.29 23.49
CA GLY A 199 5.99 11.80 22.18
C GLY A 199 7.19 12.21 21.33
N VAL A 200 8.15 12.94 21.90
CA VAL A 200 9.39 13.35 21.22
C VAL A 200 10.23 12.12 20.86
N ALA A 201 10.37 11.16 21.78
CA ALA A 201 11.08 9.91 21.52
C ALA A 201 10.44 9.11 20.37
N GLY A 202 9.10 9.08 20.30
CA GLY A 202 8.35 8.48 19.20
C GLY A 202 8.59 9.16 17.85
N PHE A 203 8.71 10.49 17.81
CA PHE A 203 9.09 11.19 16.57
C PHE A 203 10.49 10.81 16.11
N ILE A 204 11.44 10.65 17.04
CA ILE A 204 12.81 10.22 16.72
C ILE A 204 12.78 8.80 16.14
N THR A 205 12.06 7.85 16.74
CA THR A 205 11.95 6.49 16.19
C THR A 205 11.28 6.47 14.82
N ALA A 206 10.26 7.30 14.59
CA ALA A 206 9.66 7.48 13.28
C ALA A 206 10.67 7.95 12.23
N THR A 207 11.53 8.93 12.54
CA THR A 207 12.57 9.39 11.59
C THR A 207 13.61 8.31 11.26
N ILE A 208 13.92 7.42 12.20
CA ILE A 208 14.81 6.28 11.97
C ILE A 208 14.15 5.26 11.03
N ILE A 209 12.85 5.02 11.19
CA ILE A 209 12.07 4.14 10.32
C ILE A 209 11.97 4.73 8.91
N TRP A 210 11.74 6.04 8.77
CA TRP A 210 11.72 6.73 7.47
C TRP A 210 13.01 6.55 6.68
N ARG A 211 14.17 6.60 7.34
CA ARG A 211 15.47 6.37 6.68
C ARG A 211 15.66 4.96 6.11
N LYS A 212 14.85 4.00 6.54
CA LYS A 212 14.93 2.59 6.11
C LYS A 212 13.88 2.21 5.05
N ILE A 213 12.91 3.09 4.79
CA ILE A 213 11.91 2.97 3.71
C ILE A 213 12.48 3.61 2.46
#